data_AF-A0A1V3KLZ7-F1
#
_entry.id   AF-A0A1V3KLZ7-F1
#
_cell.length_a   1.000
_cell.length_b   1.000
_cell.length_c   1.000
_cell.angle_alpha   90.00
_cell.angle_beta   90.00
_cell.angle_gamma   90.00
#
_symmetry.space_group_name_H-M   'P 1'
#
loop_
_entity.id
_entity.type
_entity.pdbx_description
1 polymer ?
#
loop_
_entity_poly.entity_id
_entity_poly.type
_entity_poly.pdbx_seq_one_letter_code
_entity_poly.pdbx_strand_id
1 'polypeptide(L)'
;MQRKNLMAKIHIGKIQLGLDDETYRQLLVNTTRKSSCAAMIEEELQQVLNVMVQKGFKVQSKFGGNCATPREDKKIYLTKITALLAKHGLTKEYADGIAKRSFKVDFVYWLQPWQLKKVVQMLVVYDRNKKAL
;
A
#
# COMPACT_ATOMS: atom_id res chain seq x y z
N MET A 1 7.08 19.95 9.06
CA MET A 1 7.15 19.41 7.68
C MET A 1 5.78 19.04 7.08
N GLN A 2 4.68 19.00 7.85
CA GLN A 2 3.39 18.50 7.37
C GLN A 2 2.65 19.48 6.44
N ARG A 3 2.68 20.78 6.76
CA ARG A 3 2.13 21.85 5.90
C ARG A 3 2.55 21.78 4.42
N LYS A 4 3.85 21.71 4.13
CA LYS A 4 4.36 21.65 2.74
C LYS A 4 3.84 20.41 1.97
N ASN A 5 3.70 19.29 2.67
CA ASN A 5 3.15 18.06 2.10
C ASN A 5 1.65 18.19 1.79
N LEU A 6 0.87 18.84 2.66
CA LEU A 6 -0.54 19.14 2.42
C LEU A 6 -0.70 20.07 1.21
N MET A 7 0.09 21.14 1.12
CA MET A 7 0.07 22.04 -0.04
C MET A 7 0.37 21.29 -1.35
N ALA A 8 1.38 20.41 -1.34
CA ALA A 8 1.70 19.58 -2.49
C ALA A 8 0.55 18.67 -2.91
N LYS A 9 -0.14 18.03 -1.95
CA LYS A 9 -1.32 17.18 -2.25
C LYS A 9 -2.47 17.99 -2.83
N ILE A 10 -2.72 19.19 -2.34
CA ILE A 10 -3.76 20.08 -2.87
C ILE A 10 -3.43 20.46 -4.33
N HIS A 11 -2.18 20.78 -4.64
CA HIS A 11 -1.78 21.05 -6.02
C HIS A 11 -1.91 19.82 -6.94
N ILE A 12 -1.56 18.63 -6.45
CA ILE A 12 -1.79 17.37 -7.19
C ILE A 12 -3.30 17.17 -7.42
N GLY A 13 -4.12 17.44 -6.40
CA GLY A 13 -5.58 17.35 -6.51
C GLY A 13 -6.17 18.31 -7.52
N LYS A 14 -5.63 19.54 -7.63
CA LYS A 14 -6.03 20.51 -8.66
C LYS A 14 -5.84 19.91 -10.06
N ILE A 15 -4.67 19.33 -10.31
CA ILE A 15 -4.33 18.70 -11.60
C ILE A 15 -5.22 17.47 -11.84
N GLN A 16 -5.38 16.61 -10.83
CA GLN A 16 -6.15 15.37 -10.97
C GLN A 16 -7.65 15.61 -11.22
N LEU A 17 -8.21 16.68 -10.64
CA LEU A 17 -9.60 17.08 -10.84
C LEU A 17 -9.79 17.95 -12.08
N GLY A 18 -8.71 18.34 -12.78
CA GLY A 18 -8.79 19.22 -13.95
C GLY A 18 -9.33 20.61 -13.63
N LEU A 19 -9.11 21.12 -12.41
CA LEU A 19 -9.63 22.42 -11.99
C LEU A 19 -8.76 23.55 -12.56
N ASP A 20 -9.40 24.49 -13.24
CA ASP A 20 -8.78 25.74 -13.65
C ASP A 20 -8.36 26.60 -12.44
N ASP A 21 -7.42 27.54 -12.61
CA ASP A 21 -6.95 28.41 -11.52
C ASP A 21 -8.08 29.24 -10.90
N GLU A 22 -9.05 29.71 -11.70
CA GLU A 22 -10.21 30.45 -11.20
C GLU A 22 -11.11 29.55 -10.35
N THR A 23 -11.42 28.35 -10.85
CA THR A 23 -12.26 27.37 -10.15
C THR A 23 -11.59 26.90 -8.86
N TYR A 24 -10.27 26.72 -8.89
CA TYR A 24 -9.48 26.36 -7.73
C TYR A 24 -9.48 27.48 -6.68
N ARG A 25 -9.32 28.75 -7.07
CA ARG A 25 -9.42 29.89 -6.15
C ARG A 25 -10.81 30.00 -5.54
N GLN A 26 -11.86 29.79 -6.31
CA GLN A 26 -13.25 29.77 -5.79
C GLN A 26 -13.45 28.65 -4.77
N LEU A 27 -12.89 27.46 -5.01
CA LEU A 27 -12.93 26.34 -4.06
C LEU A 27 -12.23 26.68 -2.74
N LEU A 28 -11.06 27.32 -2.80
CA LEU A 28 -10.32 27.77 -1.63
C LEU A 28 -11.09 28.84 -0.85
N VAL A 29 -11.61 29.86 -1.53
CA VAL A 29 -12.37 30.94 -0.89
C VAL A 29 -13.68 30.42 -0.29
N ASN A 30 -14.38 29.50 -0.95
CA ASN A 30 -15.60 28.91 -0.42
C ASN A 30 -15.31 28.07 0.84
N THR A 31 -14.21 27.31 0.83
CA THR A 31 -13.89 26.40 1.94
C THR A 31 -13.28 27.12 3.14
N THR A 32 -12.36 28.07 2.93
CA THR A 32 -11.53 28.66 4.01
C THR A 32 -11.54 30.19 4.01
N ARG A 33 -12.33 30.84 3.15
CA ARG A 33 -12.38 32.31 2.95
C ARG A 33 -11.04 32.96 2.57
N LYS A 34 -10.06 32.16 2.14
CA LYS A 34 -8.70 32.61 1.81
C LYS A 34 -8.36 32.22 0.38
N SER A 35 -7.70 33.11 -0.34
CA SER A 35 -7.31 32.91 -1.75
C SER A 35 -5.96 32.21 -1.92
N SER A 36 -5.20 32.01 -0.85
CA SER A 36 -3.86 31.43 -0.92
C SER A 36 -3.63 30.33 0.10
N CYS A 37 -3.14 29.19 -0.39
CA CYS A 37 -2.67 28.05 0.38
C CYS A 37 -1.54 28.43 1.37
N ALA A 38 -0.78 29.49 1.06
CA ALA A 38 0.31 30.00 1.91
C ALA A 38 -0.18 30.83 3.11
N ALA A 39 -1.43 31.29 3.09
CA ALA A 39 -2.07 32.02 4.20
C ALA A 39 -2.94 31.12 5.09
N MET A 40 -3.02 29.81 4.75
CA MET A 40 -3.83 28.83 5.46
C MET A 40 -3.03 28.11 6.56
N ILE A 41 -3.68 27.84 7.69
CA ILE A 41 -3.15 26.97 8.75
C ILE A 41 -3.32 25.50 8.36
N GLU A 42 -2.69 24.59 9.10
CA GLU A 42 -2.69 23.16 8.74
C GLU A 42 -4.09 22.53 8.75
N GLU A 43 -4.96 22.95 9.68
CA GLU A 43 -6.36 22.48 9.77
C GLU A 43 -7.17 22.87 8.53
N GLU A 44 -7.06 24.14 8.10
CA GLU A 44 -7.72 24.64 6.89
C GLU A 44 -7.25 23.89 5.62
N LEU A 45 -5.96 23.55 5.55
CA LEU A 45 -5.42 22.74 4.45
C LEU A 45 -5.99 21.33 4.43
N GLN A 46 -6.20 20.72 5.60
CA GLN A 46 -6.85 19.41 5.70
C GLN A 46 -8.32 19.49 5.30
N GLN A 47 -9.03 20.56 5.67
CA GLN A 47 -10.41 20.78 5.28
C GLN A 47 -10.55 20.92 3.74
N VAL A 48 -9.68 21.71 3.10
CA VAL A 48 -9.62 21.81 1.63
C VAL A 48 -9.36 20.45 1.01
N LEU A 49 -8.38 19.70 1.53
CA LEU A 49 -8.07 18.37 1.02
C LEU A 49 -9.29 17.43 1.13
N ASN A 50 -10.04 17.49 2.22
CA ASN A 50 -11.27 16.69 2.41
C ASN A 50 -12.35 17.06 1.38
N VAL A 51 -12.57 18.35 1.12
CA VAL A 51 -13.50 18.82 0.07
C VAL A 51 -13.06 18.32 -1.30
N MET A 52 -11.76 18.33 -1.59
CA MET A 52 -11.23 17.77 -2.84
C MET A 52 -11.51 16.26 -2.94
N VAL A 53 -11.35 15.51 -1.84
CA VAL A 53 -11.67 14.07 -1.78
C VAL A 53 -13.14 13.82 -2.10
N GLN A 54 -14.04 14.60 -1.50
CA GLN A 54 -15.48 14.52 -1.79
C GLN A 54 -15.81 14.81 -3.26
N LYS A 55 -15.05 15.72 -3.89
CA LYS A 55 -15.16 16.02 -5.33
C LYS A 55 -14.53 14.96 -6.24
N GLY A 56 -13.95 13.91 -5.68
CA GLY A 56 -13.37 12.79 -6.44
C GLY A 56 -11.84 12.70 -6.41
N PHE A 57 -11.16 13.52 -5.59
CA PHE A 57 -9.71 13.42 -5.41
C PHE A 57 -9.35 12.11 -4.68
N LYS A 58 -8.67 11.21 -5.37
CA LYS A 58 -8.16 9.99 -4.77
C LYS A 58 -6.81 10.29 -4.14
N VAL A 59 -6.79 10.62 -2.85
CA VAL A 59 -5.55 10.74 -2.07
C VAL A 59 -4.86 9.38 -2.10
N GLN A 60 -3.85 9.25 -2.94
CA GLN A 60 -2.97 8.08 -2.89
C GLN A 60 -2.16 8.18 -1.61
N SER A 61 -2.66 7.49 -0.57
CA SER A 61 -1.86 7.18 0.59
C SER A 61 -0.67 6.34 0.13
N LYS A 62 0.55 6.89 0.21
CA LYS A 62 1.79 6.09 0.07
C LYS A 62 1.92 5.02 1.18
N PHE A 63 1.00 4.98 2.14
CA PHE A 63 0.90 4.01 3.23
C PHE A 63 -0.26 3.02 3.07
N GLY A 64 -0.74 2.82 1.85
CA GLY A 64 -1.64 1.72 1.50
C GLY A 64 -0.97 0.79 0.51
N GLY A 65 -0.04 -0.05 1.01
CA GLY A 65 0.46 -1.25 0.34
C GLY A 65 0.54 -1.17 -1.18
N ASN A 66 1.36 -0.28 -1.74
CA ASN A 66 1.80 -0.41 -3.13
C ASN A 66 2.83 -1.55 -3.21
N CYS A 67 2.41 -2.73 -2.76
CA CYS A 67 2.93 -3.98 -3.24
C CYS A 67 2.55 -4.01 -4.71
N ALA A 68 3.42 -3.42 -5.57
CA ALA A 68 3.35 -3.58 -7.02
C ALA A 68 2.91 -5.01 -7.28
N THR A 69 1.76 -5.19 -7.94
CA THR A 69 1.15 -6.51 -8.14
C THR A 69 2.27 -7.47 -8.42
N PRO A 70 2.50 -8.50 -7.57
CA PRO A 70 3.65 -9.34 -7.72
C PRO A 70 3.65 -9.81 -9.16
N ARG A 71 4.79 -9.64 -9.84
CA ARG A 71 5.03 -10.19 -11.19
C ARG A 71 4.36 -11.57 -11.24
N GLU A 72 3.60 -11.88 -12.29
CA GLU A 72 2.73 -13.07 -12.33
C GLU A 72 3.44 -14.34 -11.84
N ASP A 73 4.74 -14.45 -12.10
CA ASP A 73 5.64 -15.49 -11.59
C ASP A 73 5.58 -15.68 -10.07
N LYS A 74 5.56 -14.59 -9.28
CA LYS A 74 5.53 -14.63 -7.81
C LYS A 74 4.16 -15.04 -7.26
N LYS A 75 3.07 -14.66 -7.94
CA LYS A 75 1.70 -14.98 -7.49
C LYS A 75 1.48 -16.48 -7.40
N ILE A 76 1.96 -17.23 -8.40
CA ILE A 76 1.81 -18.69 -8.45
C ILE A 76 2.40 -19.35 -7.21
N TYR A 77 3.58 -18.90 -6.75
CA TYR A 77 4.21 -19.44 -5.55
C TYR A 77 3.51 -18.99 -4.27
N LEU A 78 3.11 -17.73 -4.17
CA LEU A 78 2.39 -17.20 -3.01
C LEU A 78 1.06 -17.94 -2.82
N THR A 79 0.28 -18.16 -3.89
CA THR A 79 -0.96 -18.95 -3.83
C THR A 79 -0.71 -20.38 -3.34
N LYS A 80 0.37 -21.03 -3.81
CA LYS A 80 0.74 -22.36 -3.34
C LYS A 80 1.14 -22.37 -1.87
N ILE A 81 1.91 -21.38 -1.41
CA ILE A 81 2.28 -21.22 0.00
C ILE A 81 1.02 -21.05 0.84
N THR A 82 0.11 -20.15 0.47
CA THR A 82 -1.15 -19.92 1.17
C THR A 82 -2.02 -21.18 1.23
N ALA A 83 -2.12 -21.94 0.14
CA ALA A 83 -2.88 -23.20 0.12
C ALA A 83 -2.26 -24.27 1.05
N LEU A 84 -0.94 -24.40 1.05
CA LEU A 84 -0.24 -25.34 1.95
C LEU A 84 -0.39 -24.94 3.41
N LEU A 85 -0.29 -23.64 3.72
CA LEU A 85 -0.51 -23.11 5.06
C LEU A 85 -1.94 -23.39 5.53
N ALA A 86 -2.95 -23.11 4.69
CA ALA A 86 -4.36 -23.35 5.00
C ALA A 86 -4.65 -24.82 5.29
N LYS A 87 -4.05 -25.75 4.53
CA LYS A 87 -4.19 -27.20 4.76
C LYS A 87 -3.74 -27.63 6.16
N HIS A 88 -2.73 -26.96 6.71
CA HIS A 88 -2.15 -27.28 8.02
C HIS A 88 -2.65 -26.39 9.16
N GLY A 89 -3.55 -25.43 8.87
CA GLY A 89 -4.01 -24.45 9.85
C GLY A 89 -2.91 -23.47 10.30
N LEU A 90 -1.87 -23.28 9.48
CA LEU A 90 -0.74 -22.41 9.80
C LEU A 90 -0.99 -20.99 9.29
N THR A 91 -0.53 -19.99 10.05
CA THR A 91 -0.65 -18.58 9.64
C THR A 91 0.47 -18.17 8.69
N LYS A 92 0.28 -17.05 8.00
CA LYS A 92 1.30 -16.43 7.13
C LYS A 92 2.64 -16.19 7.86
N GLU A 93 2.58 -15.94 9.17
CA GLU A 93 3.75 -15.70 10.02
C GLU A 93 4.70 -16.90 10.08
N TYR A 94 4.16 -18.13 9.93
CA TYR A 94 4.99 -19.32 9.84
C TYR A 94 5.85 -19.32 8.58
N ALA A 95 5.30 -18.88 7.44
CA ALA A 95 6.07 -18.73 6.21
C ALA A 95 7.07 -17.57 6.29
N ASP A 96 6.71 -16.47 6.97
CA ASP A 96 7.64 -15.37 7.26
C ASP A 96 8.82 -15.85 8.15
N GLY A 97 8.57 -16.73 9.12
CA GLY A 97 9.61 -17.36 9.94
C GLY A 97 10.58 -18.24 9.11
N ILE A 98 10.06 -19.00 8.14
CA ILE A 98 10.90 -19.76 7.20
C ILE A 98 11.75 -18.82 6.34
N ALA A 99 11.15 -17.74 5.83
CA ALA A 99 11.86 -16.72 5.05
C ALA A 99 12.99 -16.08 5.86
N LYS A 100 12.75 -15.77 7.15
CA LYS A 100 13.74 -15.20 8.07
C LYS A 100 14.88 -16.18 8.35
N ARG A 101 14.57 -17.44 8.63
CA ARG A 101 15.58 -18.47 8.95
C ARG A 101 16.45 -18.84 7.75
N SER A 102 15.88 -18.93 6.54
CA SER A 102 16.60 -19.38 5.36
C SER A 102 17.26 -18.26 4.56
N PHE A 103 16.64 -17.08 4.49
CA PHE A 103 17.07 -16.00 3.59
C PHE A 103 17.38 -14.68 4.32
N LYS A 104 17.21 -14.61 5.64
CA LYS A 104 17.36 -13.39 6.44
C LYS A 104 16.46 -12.24 5.94
N VAL A 105 15.29 -12.58 5.40
CA VAL A 105 14.27 -11.63 4.94
C VAL A 105 13.05 -11.74 5.84
N ASP A 106 12.56 -10.61 6.37
CA ASP A 106 11.46 -10.59 7.34
C ASP A 106 10.10 -10.98 6.75
N PHE A 107 9.87 -10.77 5.45
CA PHE A 107 8.56 -11.05 4.84
C PHE A 107 8.67 -11.93 3.60
N VAL A 108 7.83 -12.96 3.51
CA VAL A 108 7.76 -13.88 2.36
C VAL A 108 7.46 -13.15 1.05
N TYR A 109 6.76 -12.02 1.13
CA TYR A 109 6.42 -11.18 -0.01
C TYR A 109 7.66 -10.54 -0.68
N TRP A 110 8.72 -10.28 0.08
CA TRP A 110 9.95 -9.65 -0.42
C TRP A 110 10.90 -10.64 -1.12
N LEU A 111 10.60 -11.94 -1.07
CA LEU A 111 11.43 -12.96 -1.70
C LEU A 111 11.37 -12.87 -3.24
N GLN A 112 12.48 -13.27 -3.85
CA GLN A 112 12.60 -13.50 -5.28
C GLN A 112 11.91 -14.82 -5.70
N PRO A 113 11.53 -14.99 -6.97
CA PRO A 113 10.78 -16.17 -7.43
C PRO A 113 11.46 -17.51 -7.11
N TRP A 114 12.79 -17.57 -7.22
CA TRP A 114 13.56 -18.77 -6.90
C TRP A 114 13.58 -19.07 -5.38
N GLN A 115 13.57 -18.04 -4.53
CA GLN A 115 13.48 -18.19 -3.08
C GLN A 115 12.09 -18.68 -2.66
N LEU A 116 11.04 -18.15 -3.29
CA LEU A 116 9.66 -18.61 -3.09
C LEU A 116 9.51 -20.10 -3.45
N LYS A 117 10.11 -20.54 -4.56
CA LYS A 117 10.13 -21.96 -4.94
C LYS A 117 10.78 -22.83 -3.86
N LYS A 118 11.86 -22.37 -3.23
CA LYS A 118 12.52 -23.09 -2.12
C LYS A 118 11.63 -23.16 -0.87
N VAL A 119 10.93 -22.10 -0.52
CA VAL A 119 9.96 -22.11 0.60
C VAL A 119 8.84 -23.11 0.32
N VAL A 120 8.30 -23.14 -0.90
CA VAL A 120 7.31 -24.16 -1.30
C VAL A 120 7.87 -25.57 -1.14
N GLN A 121 9.10 -25.84 -1.56
CA GLN A 121 9.72 -27.16 -1.40
C GLN A 121 9.83 -27.57 0.08
N MET A 122 10.24 -26.65 0.97
CA MET A 122 10.31 -26.90 2.41
C MET A 122 8.94 -27.24 3.00
N LEU A 123 7.90 -26.49 2.62
CA LEU A 123 6.52 -26.76 3.06
C LEU A 123 5.98 -28.09 2.53
N VAL A 124 6.34 -28.49 1.30
CA VAL A 124 5.95 -29.80 0.75
C VAL A 124 6.66 -30.95 1.49
N VAL A 125 7.92 -30.78 1.90
CA VAL A 125 8.60 -31.78 2.74
C VAL A 125 7.92 -31.88 4.10
N TYR A 126 7.55 -30.74 4.71
CA TYR A 126 6.79 -30.72 5.95
C TYR A 126 5.44 -31.45 5.82
N ASP A 127 4.71 -31.24 4.73
CA ASP A 127 3.45 -31.95 4.44
C ASP A 127 3.65 -33.48 4.36
N ARG A 128 4.70 -33.93 3.67
CA ARG A 128 5.03 -35.36 3.56
C ARG A 128 5.38 -35.98 4.91
N ASN A 129 6.20 -35.29 5.71
CA ASN A 129 6.60 -35.78 7.04
C ASN A 129 5.41 -35.85 8.00
N LYS A 130 4.48 -34.90 7.93
CA LYS A 130 3.28 -34.92 8.78
C LYS A 130 2.26 -35.99 8.35
N LYS A 131 2.21 -36.35 7.06
CA LYS A 131 1.37 -37.44 6.56
C LYS A 131 1.89 -38.83 6.93
N ALA A 132 3.18 -38.95 7.27
CA ALA A 132 3.81 -40.21 7.65
C ALA A 132 3.68 -40.52 9.17
N LEU A 133 3.06 -39.61 9.94
CA LEU A 133 2.69 -39.74 11.35
C LEU A 133 1.18 -39.94 11.46
#